data_AF-A0AAD6JGP2-F1
#
_entry.id   AF-A0AAD6JGP2-F1
#
_cell.length_a   1.000
_cell.length_b   1.000
_cell.length_c   1.000
_cell.angle_alpha   90.00
_cell.angle_beta   90.00
_cell.angle_gamma   90.00
#
_symmetry.space_group_name_H-M   'P 1'
#
loop_
_entity.id
_entity.type
_entity.pdbx_description
1 polymer ?
#
loop_
_entity_poly.entity_id
_entity_poly.type
_entity_poly.pdbx_seq_one_letter_code
_entity_poly.pdbx_strand_id
1 'polypeptide(L)'
;MNANMEPSDVYAFCDEWKLALDRVPDTVASEAIKSFINVVHVISMKQAEELKVKKRTDNASKELEKKASSLRSIERKFYNSYSMVGIGLPDTGGSDNGQVLDARDPLAEKKSELVACQRRVEDEMLRHAKAVEVTRSMTLNNLQTGLPGVFQALTSFSSLFMEALQLVCSRSYTTK
;
A
#
# COMPACT_ATOMS: atom_id res chain seq x y z
N MET A 1 -67.33 32.07 10.76
CA MET A 1 -66.50 30.87 10.98
C MET A 1 -65.05 31.28 10.76
N ASN A 2 -64.39 31.83 11.79
CA ASN A 2 -62.97 32.14 11.74
C ASN A 2 -62.28 31.23 12.74
N ALA A 3 -61.82 30.06 12.26
CA ALA A 3 -60.83 29.29 12.97
C ALA A 3 -59.46 29.89 12.61
N ASN A 4 -59.08 30.98 13.30
CA ASN A 4 -57.67 31.35 13.38
C ASN A 4 -56.99 30.25 14.21
N MET A 5 -56.58 29.16 13.55
CA MET A 5 -55.56 28.28 14.09
C MET A 5 -54.25 29.06 14.05
N GLU A 6 -53.98 29.83 15.11
CA GLU A 6 -52.63 30.26 15.41
C GLU A 6 -51.74 29.02 15.36
N PRO A 7 -50.69 28.98 14.52
CA PRO A 7 -49.76 27.87 14.53
C PRO A 7 -49.20 27.75 15.93
N SER A 8 -49.31 26.56 16.55
CA SER A 8 -48.65 26.31 17.83
C SER A 8 -47.19 26.73 17.72
N ASP A 9 -46.65 27.43 18.73
CA ASP A 9 -45.28 27.93 18.76
C ASP A 9 -44.24 26.86 18.37
N VAL A 10 -44.54 25.59 18.64
CA VAL A 10 -43.72 24.43 18.24
C VAL A 10 -43.69 24.24 16.71
N TYR A 11 -44.83 24.38 16.03
CA TYR A 11 -44.90 24.30 14.57
C TYR A 11 -44.15 25.46 13.91
N ALA A 12 -44.30 26.69 14.43
CA ALA A 12 -43.58 27.86 13.93
C ALA A 12 -42.06 27.70 14.10
N PHE A 13 -41.60 27.23 15.27
CA PHE A 13 -40.20 26.90 15.52
C PHE A 13 -39.66 25.84 14.56
N CYS A 14 -40.39 24.74 14.38
CA CYS A 14 -39.98 23.67 13.47
C CYS A 14 -39.87 24.14 12.01
N ASP A 15 -40.78 25.01 11.56
CA ASP A 15 -40.74 25.57 10.21
C ASP A 15 -39.54 26.52 10.02
N GLU A 16 -39.28 27.40 11.01
CA GLU A 16 -38.09 28.24 11.01
C GLU A 16 -36.79 27.43 11.06
N TRP A 17 -36.75 26.37 11.85
CA TRP A 17 -35.59 25.49 11.94
C TRP A 17 -35.34 24.78 10.61
N LYS A 18 -36.37 24.21 9.99
CA LYS A 18 -36.29 23.59 8.67
C LYS A 18 -35.74 24.59 7.64
N LEU A 19 -36.31 25.79 7.60
CA LEU A 19 -35.94 26.83 6.64
C LEU A 19 -34.51 27.37 6.89
N ALA A 20 -34.06 27.41 8.14
CA ALA A 20 -32.68 27.74 8.48
C ALA A 20 -31.72 26.65 7.98
N LEU A 21 -32.05 25.36 8.18
CA LEU A 21 -31.26 24.23 7.69
C LEU A 21 -31.15 24.22 6.15
N ASP A 22 -32.26 24.45 5.45
CA ASP A 22 -32.30 24.50 3.99
C ASP A 22 -31.44 25.64 3.39
N ARG A 23 -31.08 26.64 4.21
CA ARG A 23 -30.25 27.79 3.81
C ARG A 23 -28.77 27.65 4.17
N VAL A 24 -28.38 26.66 4.99
CA VAL A 24 -26.97 26.47 5.36
C VAL A 24 -26.20 26.03 4.11
N PRO A 25 -25.18 26.79 3.66
CA PRO A 25 -24.45 26.44 2.45
C PRO A 25 -23.48 25.29 2.72
N ASP A 26 -23.67 24.15 2.06
CA ASP A 26 -22.85 22.94 2.20
C ASP A 26 -21.88 22.73 1.03
N THR A 27 -22.01 23.51 -0.05
CA THR A 27 -21.31 23.26 -1.32
C THR A 27 -19.79 23.27 -1.16
N VAL A 28 -19.23 24.22 -0.41
CA VAL A 28 -17.77 24.30 -0.19
C VAL A 28 -17.27 23.09 0.61
N ALA A 29 -17.99 22.68 1.65
CA ALA A 29 -17.62 21.52 2.46
C ALA A 29 -17.73 20.20 1.66
N SER A 30 -18.81 20.04 0.91
CA SER A 30 -19.01 18.85 0.07
C SER A 30 -17.98 18.73 -1.05
N GLU A 31 -17.63 19.82 -1.73
CA GLU A 31 -16.57 19.82 -2.75
C GLU A 31 -15.19 19.57 -2.13
N ALA A 32 -14.89 20.11 -0.95
CA ALA A 32 -13.65 19.82 -0.25
C ALA A 32 -13.54 18.33 0.11
N ILE A 33 -14.61 17.71 0.62
CA ILE A 33 -14.66 16.26 0.89
C ILE A 33 -14.46 15.46 -0.41
N LYS A 34 -15.17 15.79 -1.49
CA LYS A 34 -15.03 15.10 -2.79
C LYS A 34 -13.60 15.19 -3.31
N SER A 35 -12.99 16.37 -3.24
CA SER A 35 -11.59 16.56 -3.62
C SER A 35 -10.66 15.67 -2.79
N PHE A 36 -10.87 15.58 -1.49
CA PHE A 36 -10.06 14.73 -0.62
C PHE A 36 -10.25 13.23 -0.86
N ILE A 37 -11.45 12.80 -1.23
CA ILE A 37 -11.68 11.42 -1.67
C ILE A 37 -10.79 11.08 -2.87
N ASN A 38 -10.63 12.01 -3.84
CA ASN A 38 -9.72 11.82 -4.97
C ASN A 38 -8.26 11.73 -4.51
N VAL A 39 -7.84 12.55 -3.54
CA VAL A 39 -6.51 12.49 -2.93
C VAL A 39 -6.25 11.10 -2.33
N VAL A 40 -7.20 10.57 -1.54
CA VAL A 40 -7.11 9.23 -0.95
C VAL A 40 -7.06 8.15 -2.03
N HIS A 41 -7.88 8.28 -3.09
CA HIS A 41 -7.90 7.33 -4.20
C HIS A 41 -6.54 7.25 -4.90
N VAL A 42 -5.92 8.40 -5.19
CA VAL A 42 -4.59 8.49 -5.80
C VAL A 42 -3.52 7.83 -4.92
N ILE A 43 -3.59 8.00 -3.60
CA ILE A 43 -2.72 7.32 -2.63
C ILE A 43 -2.92 5.80 -2.71
N SER A 44 -4.17 5.33 -2.67
CA SER A 44 -4.48 3.90 -2.74
C SER A 44 -3.99 3.25 -4.03
N MET A 45 -4.11 3.93 -5.17
CA MET A 45 -3.55 3.44 -6.44
C MET A 45 -2.03 3.26 -6.38
N LYS A 46 -1.30 4.21 -5.77
CA LYS A 46 0.16 4.08 -5.61
C LYS A 46 0.57 2.97 -4.66
N GLN A 47 -0.15 2.82 -3.56
CA GLN A 47 0.07 1.71 -2.61
C GLN A 47 -0.18 0.35 -3.28
N ALA A 48 -1.17 0.25 -4.19
CA ALA A 48 -1.42 -0.98 -4.95
C ALA A 48 -0.24 -1.34 -5.88
N GLU A 49 0.37 -0.35 -6.54
CA GLU A 49 1.58 -0.57 -7.35
C GLU A 49 2.79 -0.97 -6.50
N GLU A 50 3.00 -0.34 -5.34
CA GLU A 50 4.04 -0.75 -4.39
C GLU A 50 3.84 -2.20 -3.93
N LEU A 51 2.61 -2.59 -3.59
CA LEU A 51 2.28 -3.96 -3.17
C LEU A 51 2.57 -4.98 -4.28
N LYS A 52 2.35 -4.60 -5.54
CA LYS A 52 2.68 -5.43 -6.70
C LYS A 52 4.19 -5.62 -6.85
N VAL A 53 4.98 -4.58 -6.62
CA VAL A 53 6.46 -4.67 -6.61
C VAL A 53 6.91 -5.55 -5.45
N LYS A 54 6.38 -5.33 -4.24
CA LYS A 54 6.67 -6.18 -3.07
C LYS A 54 6.42 -7.66 -3.36
N LYS A 55 5.28 -8.01 -3.95
CA LYS A 55 4.94 -9.40 -4.30
C LYS A 55 5.94 -10.00 -5.30
N ARG A 56 6.48 -9.21 -6.23
CA ARG A 56 7.54 -9.66 -7.15
C ARG A 56 8.83 -9.95 -6.42
N THR A 57 9.25 -9.05 -5.51
CA THR A 57 10.42 -9.26 -4.65
C THR A 57 10.26 -10.53 -3.81
N ASP A 58 9.11 -10.72 -3.15
CA ASP A 58 8.84 -11.89 -2.31
C ASP A 58 8.89 -13.20 -3.13
N ASN A 59 8.34 -13.19 -4.33
CA ASN A 59 8.38 -14.34 -5.24
C ASN A 59 9.81 -14.65 -5.69
N ALA A 60 10.60 -13.64 -6.04
CA ALA A 60 11.99 -13.81 -6.44
C ALA A 60 12.83 -14.39 -5.29
N SER A 61 12.66 -13.87 -4.07
CA SER A 61 13.33 -14.37 -2.86
C SER A 61 12.96 -15.81 -2.55
N LYS A 62 11.68 -16.17 -2.70
CA LYS A 62 11.20 -17.55 -2.52
C LYS A 62 11.78 -18.51 -3.56
N GLU A 63 11.93 -18.08 -4.81
CA GLU A 63 12.57 -18.88 -5.85
C GLU A 63 14.05 -19.12 -5.55
N LEU A 64 14.76 -18.07 -5.12
CA LEU A 64 16.16 -18.15 -4.70
C LEU A 64 16.34 -19.14 -3.55
N GLU A 65 15.50 -19.07 -2.51
CA GLU A 65 15.55 -19.98 -1.36
C GLU A 65 15.35 -21.45 -1.77
N LYS A 66 14.40 -21.71 -2.68
CA LYS A 66 14.17 -23.05 -3.25
C LYS A 66 15.38 -23.55 -4.05
N LYS A 67 15.97 -22.70 -4.88
CA LYS A 67 17.18 -23.06 -5.66
C LYS A 67 18.38 -23.31 -4.74
N ALA A 68 18.59 -22.46 -3.74
CA ALA A 68 19.67 -22.59 -2.77
C ALA A 68 19.53 -23.86 -1.91
N SER A 69 18.32 -24.18 -1.46
CA SER A 69 18.06 -25.42 -0.70
C SER A 69 18.22 -26.68 -1.57
N SER A 70 17.76 -26.65 -2.82
CA SER A 70 17.96 -27.74 -3.78
C SER A 70 19.43 -27.98 -4.08
N LEU A 71 20.21 -26.92 -4.35
CA LEU A 71 21.64 -27.04 -4.61
C LEU A 71 22.38 -27.63 -3.40
N ARG A 72 22.13 -27.13 -2.19
CA ARG A 72 22.72 -27.69 -0.95
C ARG A 72 22.39 -29.17 -0.75
N SER A 73 21.19 -29.61 -1.15
CA SER A 73 20.78 -31.02 -1.09
C SER A 73 21.58 -31.88 -2.08
N ILE A 74 21.76 -31.39 -3.31
CA ILE A 74 22.52 -32.07 -4.36
C ILE A 74 24.00 -32.12 -3.96
N GLU A 75 24.60 -31.01 -3.52
CA GLU A 75 25.98 -30.95 -3.04
C GLU A 75 26.20 -31.99 -1.94
N ARG A 76 25.32 -32.03 -0.93
CA ARG A 76 25.42 -33.02 0.16
C ARG A 76 25.39 -34.46 -0.37
N LYS A 77 24.48 -34.79 -1.28
CA LYS A 77 24.40 -36.15 -1.86
C LYS A 77 25.63 -36.47 -2.71
N PHE A 78 26.06 -35.54 -3.55
CA PHE A 78 27.19 -35.70 -4.45
C PHE A 78 28.48 -35.94 -3.67
N TYR A 79 28.80 -35.06 -2.71
CA TYR A 79 30.01 -35.18 -1.91
C TYR A 79 29.95 -36.35 -0.90
N ASN A 80 28.78 -36.69 -0.34
CA ASN A 80 28.65 -37.87 0.52
C ASN A 80 28.80 -39.18 -0.27
N SER A 81 28.26 -39.27 -1.49
CA SER A 81 28.44 -40.45 -2.35
C SER A 81 29.90 -40.60 -2.82
N TYR A 82 30.60 -39.51 -3.12
CA TYR A 82 32.03 -39.54 -3.47
C TYR A 82 32.94 -39.83 -2.27
N SER A 83 32.53 -39.47 -1.05
CA SER A 83 33.24 -39.80 0.19
C SER A 83 33.04 -41.26 0.60
N MET A 84 31.90 -41.88 0.25
CA MET A 84 31.59 -43.29 0.50
C MET A 84 32.21 -44.26 -0.52
N VAL A 85 32.38 -43.81 -1.78
CA VAL A 85 33.17 -44.55 -2.78
C VAL A 85 34.59 -44.07 -2.65
N GLY A 86 35.38 -44.70 -1.76
CA GLY A 86 36.80 -44.40 -1.61
C GLY A 86 37.54 -44.56 -2.94
N ILE A 87 37.60 -43.48 -3.73
CA ILE A 87 38.49 -43.41 -4.88
C ILE A 87 39.87 -43.18 -4.29
N GLY A 88 40.55 -44.30 -4.06
CA GLY A 88 42.00 -44.32 -4.01
C GLY A 88 42.53 -43.59 -5.23
N LEU A 89 43.50 -42.70 -4.97
CA LEU A 89 44.37 -42.10 -5.95
C LEU A 89 44.73 -43.15 -7.03
N PRO A 90 44.56 -42.89 -8.34
CA PRO A 90 45.07 -43.81 -9.34
C PRO A 90 46.59 -43.71 -9.27
N ASP A 91 47.21 -44.79 -8.82
CA ASP A 91 48.64 -45.01 -9.00
C ASP A 91 48.99 -44.76 -10.47
N THR A 92 50.00 -43.91 -10.66
CA THR A 92 50.75 -43.73 -11.90
C THR A 92 51.13 -45.08 -12.49
N GLY A 93 50.42 -45.54 -13.52
CA GLY A 93 50.71 -46.85 -14.10
C GLY A 93 49.86 -47.25 -15.31
N GLY A 94 50.01 -46.54 -16.43
CA GLY A 94 49.95 -47.17 -17.75
C GLY A 94 48.64 -47.11 -18.55
N SER A 95 48.82 -46.65 -19.79
CA SER A 95 48.02 -46.93 -20.99
C SER A 95 46.71 -46.17 -21.23
N ASP A 96 46.86 -45.09 -22.00
CA ASP A 96 46.19 -44.85 -23.29
C ASP A 96 44.73 -45.34 -23.42
N ASN A 97 43.80 -44.45 -23.05
CA ASN A 97 42.60 -44.20 -23.83
C ASN A 97 41.98 -42.88 -23.36
N GLY A 98 41.91 -41.93 -24.30
CA GLY A 98 41.55 -40.55 -24.03
C GLY A 98 40.16 -40.40 -23.44
N GLN A 99 40.11 -39.97 -22.19
CA GLN A 99 39.09 -39.10 -21.64
C GLN A 99 39.81 -38.18 -20.65
N VAL A 100 40.22 -37.03 -21.15
CA VAL A 100 40.43 -35.86 -20.29
C VAL A 100 39.06 -35.61 -19.66
N LEU A 101 38.84 -36.20 -18.47
CA LEU A 101 37.63 -36.01 -17.70
C LEU A 101 37.52 -34.51 -17.48
N ASP A 102 36.49 -33.91 -18.07
CA ASP A 102 36.18 -32.49 -17.97
C ASP A 102 36.24 -32.10 -16.48
N ALA A 103 37.31 -31.42 -16.08
CA ALA A 103 37.59 -31.01 -14.69
C ALA A 103 36.65 -29.88 -14.23
N ARG A 104 35.49 -29.76 -14.87
CA ARG A 104 34.48 -28.76 -14.61
C ARG A 104 33.61 -29.26 -13.46
N ASP A 105 33.43 -28.41 -12.45
CA ASP A 105 32.51 -28.68 -11.34
C ASP A 105 31.13 -29.07 -11.92
N PRO A 106 30.63 -30.30 -11.67
CA PRO A 106 29.35 -30.77 -12.20
C PRO A 106 28.16 -29.91 -11.78
N LEU A 107 28.35 -29.07 -10.75
CA LEU A 107 27.35 -28.14 -10.24
C LEU A 107 27.60 -26.69 -10.66
N ALA A 108 28.60 -26.42 -11.51
CA ALA A 108 28.97 -25.07 -11.96
C ALA A 108 27.79 -24.31 -12.58
N GLU A 109 27.00 -24.97 -13.43
CA GLU A 109 25.82 -24.38 -14.06
C GLU A 109 24.77 -24.00 -13.01
N LYS A 110 24.46 -24.90 -12.07
CA LYS A 110 23.51 -24.64 -10.98
C LYS A 110 23.96 -23.53 -10.04
N LYS A 111 25.26 -23.45 -9.75
CA LYS A 111 25.87 -22.34 -9.00
C LYS A 111 25.75 -21.02 -9.77
N SER A 112 25.98 -21.03 -11.08
CA SER A 112 25.82 -19.85 -11.94
C SER A 112 24.35 -19.37 -11.98
N GLU A 113 23.40 -20.28 -12.17
CA GLU A 113 21.96 -19.98 -12.10
C GLU A 113 21.55 -19.39 -10.74
N LEU A 114 22.14 -19.87 -9.65
CA LEU A 114 21.88 -19.36 -8.30
C LEU A 114 22.39 -17.93 -8.14
N VAL A 115 23.60 -17.63 -8.62
CA VAL A 115 24.16 -16.26 -8.63
C VAL A 115 23.30 -15.31 -9.47
N ALA A 116 22.82 -15.76 -10.63
CA ALA A 116 21.90 -14.96 -11.44
C ALA A 116 20.58 -14.70 -10.71
N CYS A 117 20.04 -15.71 -10.00
CA CYS A 117 18.84 -15.57 -9.19
C CYS A 117 19.04 -14.58 -8.02
N GLN A 118 20.21 -14.63 -7.37
CA GLN A 118 20.60 -13.73 -6.29
C GLN A 118 20.63 -12.27 -6.76
N ARG A 119 21.30 -11.98 -7.88
CA ARG A 119 21.31 -10.63 -8.47
C ARG A 119 19.90 -10.12 -8.78
N ARG A 120 19.03 -10.99 -9.32
CA ARG A 120 17.64 -10.62 -9.61
C ARG A 120 16.87 -10.25 -8.33
N VAL A 121 17.11 -10.95 -7.22
CA VAL A 121 16.51 -10.59 -5.92
C VAL A 121 17.00 -9.23 -5.45
N GLU A 122 18.30 -8.97 -5.53
CA GLU A 122 18.89 -7.67 -5.16
C GLU A 122 18.30 -6.53 -5.99
N ASP A 123 18.17 -6.71 -7.30
CA ASP A 123 17.52 -5.73 -8.18
C ASP A 123 16.06 -5.48 -7.80
N GLU A 124 15.27 -6.54 -7.54
CA GLU A 124 13.87 -6.41 -7.11
C GLU A 124 13.75 -5.77 -5.72
N MET A 125 14.69 -6.01 -4.81
CA MET A 125 14.74 -5.35 -3.51
C MET A 125 15.01 -3.85 -3.65
N LEU A 126 15.93 -3.46 -4.53
CA LEU A 126 16.19 -2.05 -4.83
C LEU A 126 14.96 -1.37 -5.46
N ARG A 127 14.28 -2.04 -6.40
CA ARG A 127 13.03 -1.53 -6.99
C ARG A 127 11.94 -1.35 -5.94
N HIS A 128 11.78 -2.31 -5.03
CA HIS A 128 10.81 -2.22 -3.93
C HIS A 128 11.13 -1.07 -2.98
N ALA A 129 12.40 -0.92 -2.56
CA ALA A 129 12.80 0.18 -1.70
C ALA A 129 12.49 1.55 -2.32
N LYS A 130 12.79 1.72 -3.61
CA LYS A 130 12.44 2.94 -4.35
C LYS A 130 10.93 3.16 -4.44
N ALA A 131 10.14 2.10 -4.68
CA ALA A 131 8.69 2.21 -4.72
C ALA A 131 8.12 2.66 -3.37
N VAL A 132 8.61 2.10 -2.27
CA VAL A 132 8.24 2.50 -0.89
C VAL A 132 8.54 3.98 -0.66
N GLU A 133 9.74 4.45 -1.01
CA GLU A 133 10.13 5.85 -0.84
C GLU A 133 9.19 6.79 -1.62
N VAL A 134 8.92 6.47 -2.89
CA VAL A 134 8.01 7.26 -3.74
C VAL A 134 6.60 7.29 -3.16
N THR A 135 6.05 6.13 -2.76
CA THR A 135 4.70 6.07 -2.17
C THR A 135 4.62 6.88 -0.89
N ARG A 136 5.61 6.78 0.00
CA ARG A 136 5.64 7.52 1.27
C ARG A 136 5.69 9.03 1.03
N SER A 137 6.60 9.48 0.18
CA SER A 137 6.74 10.90 -0.17
C SER A 137 5.46 11.46 -0.79
N MET A 138 4.87 10.73 -1.74
CA MET A 138 3.62 11.12 -2.40
C MET A 138 2.44 11.12 -1.43
N THR A 139 2.33 10.13 -0.55
CA THR A 139 1.28 10.07 0.49
C THR A 139 1.37 11.28 1.41
N LEU A 140 2.57 11.57 1.92
CA LEU A 140 2.79 12.71 2.80
C LEU A 140 2.42 14.03 2.12
N ASN A 141 2.92 14.26 0.90
CA ASN A 141 2.66 15.50 0.16
C ASN A 141 1.17 15.71 -0.14
N ASN A 142 0.49 14.65 -0.56
CA ASN A 142 -0.95 14.67 -0.82
C ASN A 142 -1.78 14.97 0.44
N LEU A 143 -1.41 14.39 1.58
CA LEU A 143 -2.10 14.65 2.85
C LEU A 143 -1.82 16.08 3.36
N GLN A 144 -0.57 16.52 3.29
CA GLN A 144 -0.18 17.88 3.70
C GLN A 144 -0.89 18.97 2.89
N THR A 145 -1.15 18.72 1.60
CA THR A 145 -1.83 19.68 0.72
C THR A 145 -3.35 19.54 0.73
N GLY A 146 -3.87 18.32 0.89
CA GLY A 146 -5.31 18.05 0.84
C GLY A 146 -6.05 18.30 2.17
N LEU A 147 -5.45 17.95 3.31
CA LEU A 147 -6.14 18.02 4.61
C LEU A 147 -6.50 19.45 5.07
N PRO A 148 -5.63 20.47 4.94
CA PRO A 148 -5.94 21.80 5.46
C PRO A 148 -7.23 22.39 4.87
N GLY A 149 -7.44 22.26 3.56
CA GLY A 149 -8.64 22.77 2.90
C GLY A 149 -9.93 22.09 3.38
N VAL A 150 -9.88 20.77 3.61
CA VAL A 150 -11.02 20.02 4.15
C VAL A 150 -11.36 20.44 5.56
N PHE A 151 -10.34 20.51 6.44
CA PHE A 151 -10.55 20.93 7.82
C PHE A 151 -11.10 22.34 7.90
N GLN A 152 -10.56 23.27 7.12
CA GLN A 152 -11.09 24.63 7.06
C GLN A 152 -12.54 24.66 6.59
N ALA A 153 -12.86 23.97 5.50
CA ALA A 153 -14.23 23.95 4.98
C ALA A 153 -15.23 23.33 5.97
N LEU A 154 -14.84 22.26 6.66
CA LEU A 154 -15.67 21.61 7.69
C LEU A 154 -15.86 22.49 8.92
N THR A 155 -14.79 23.15 9.40
CA THR A 155 -14.88 24.09 10.52
C THR A 155 -15.79 25.26 10.18
N SER A 156 -15.63 25.87 8.99
CA SER A 156 -16.51 26.96 8.54
C SER A 156 -17.96 26.51 8.42
N PHE A 157 -18.22 25.35 7.82
CA PHE A 157 -19.57 24.78 7.73
C PHE A 157 -20.19 24.56 9.11
N SER A 158 -19.42 24.04 10.06
CA SER A 158 -19.89 23.79 11.44
C SER A 158 -20.24 25.09 12.16
N SER A 159 -19.47 26.17 11.95
CA SER A 159 -19.78 27.51 12.48
C SER A 159 -21.09 28.04 11.91
N LEU A 160 -21.24 27.99 10.58
CA LEU A 160 -22.46 28.46 9.90
C LEU A 160 -23.69 27.68 10.36
N PHE A 161 -23.56 26.37 10.55
CA PHE A 161 -24.61 25.52 11.08
C PHE A 161 -25.00 25.93 12.50
N MET A 162 -24.02 26.17 13.38
CA MET A 162 -24.25 26.62 14.75
C MET A 162 -24.92 28.00 14.80
N GLU A 163 -24.46 28.95 13.99
CA GLU A 163 -25.03 30.30 13.88
C GLU A 163 -26.50 30.25 13.42
N ALA A 164 -26.81 29.41 12.42
CA ALA A 164 -28.17 29.22 11.95
C ALA A 164 -29.09 28.68 13.06
N LEU A 165 -28.63 27.69 13.84
CA LEU A 165 -29.40 27.16 14.97
C LEU A 165 -29.58 28.20 16.08
N GLN A 166 -28.53 28.94 16.43
CA GLN A 166 -28.60 29.96 17.48
C GLN A 166 -29.59 31.06 17.10
N LEU A 167 -29.68 31.43 15.82
CA LEU A 167 -30.64 32.41 15.33
C LEU A 167 -32.09 31.95 15.54
N VAL A 168 -32.41 30.70 15.21
CA VAL A 168 -33.77 30.15 15.39
C VAL A 168 -34.13 30.04 16.87
N CYS A 169 -33.18 29.57 17.70
CA CYS A 169 -33.38 29.50 19.16
C CYS A 169 -33.63 30.88 19.76
N SER A 170 -32.81 31.89 19.45
CA SER A 170 -32.93 33.25 20.01
C SER A 170 -34.22 33.96 19.60
N ARG A 171 -34.71 33.74 18.37
CA ARG A 171 -36.02 34.24 17.93
C ARG A 171 -37.17 33.65 18.74
N SER A 172 -37.09 32.36 19.05
CA SER A 172 -38.10 31.66 19.84
C SER A 172 -38.17 32.10 21.30
N TYR A 173 -37.07 32.65 21.84
CA TYR A 173 -37.04 33.21 23.19
C TYR A 173 -37.48 34.69 23.25
N THR A 174 -37.47 35.41 22.12
CA THR A 174 -37.86 36.83 22.03
C THR A 174 -39.33 37.04 21.67
N THR A 175 -40.03 36.00 21.23
CA THR A 175 -41.49 35.98 21.01
C THR A 175 -42.31 35.62 22.27
N LYS A 176 -41.68 35.44 23.44
CA LYS A 176 -42.35 35.34 24.74
C LYS A 176 -42.32 36.66 25.49
#